data_AF-A0A6J3I273-F1
#
_entry.id   AF-A0A6J3I273-F1
#
_cell.length_a   1.000
_cell.length_b   1.000
_cell.length_c   1.000
_cell.angle_alpha   90.00
_cell.angle_beta   90.00
_cell.angle_gamma   90.00
#
_symmetry.space_group_name_H-M   'P 1'
#
loop_
_entity.id
_entity.type
_entity.pdbx_description
1 polymer ?
#
loop_
_entity_poly.entity_id
_entity_poly.type
_entity_poly.pdbx_seq_one_letter_code
_entity_poly.pdbx_strand_id
1 'polypeptide(L)'
;MAELVPFAVPTDSDKTLLVWELSSGPTAEALHHSLFTAFSQFGLLYSVRVFPNAAVAQPGFYAVIKFYSALAAHRAQKACDRKLLFQTSPVKVHLGTRHKAVQHQALPLNGSQCQELANYYFGFNGWSKRIIKLQELSDLEERENGDTMVPLPKQSLKFFCALEVVLPSYDCKSTGIGLVEEPVNKMEEGPLSCLMKRKTAQKLAIQKALSNAFQKLLIVVLESGKIAVEYRPSEEIVDVRWEEELHGLIQISCSPWKQHGQEENEYLADFSLEEEEFRLPELD
;
A
#
# COMPACT_ATOMS: atom_id res chain seq x y z
N MET A 1 -0.48 27.84 -5.00
CA MET A 1 0.10 26.59 -5.56
C MET A 1 -0.71 25.38 -5.08
N ALA A 2 -0.76 24.31 -5.87
CA ALA A 2 -1.46 23.07 -5.52
C ALA A 2 -0.51 21.87 -5.67
N GLU A 3 -0.58 20.93 -4.75
CA GLU A 3 0.17 19.67 -4.77
C GLU A 3 -0.75 18.51 -5.09
N LEU A 4 -0.25 17.54 -5.87
CA LEU A 4 -0.94 16.29 -6.17
C LEU A 4 -0.33 15.17 -5.33
N VAL A 5 -1.16 14.52 -4.51
CA VAL A 5 -0.78 13.39 -3.66
C VAL A 5 -1.53 12.14 -4.14
N PRO A 6 -0.88 11.28 -4.96
CA PRO A 6 -1.47 10.03 -5.43
C PRO A 6 -1.49 8.96 -4.34
N PHE A 7 -2.40 8.01 -4.45
CA PHE A 7 -2.36 6.75 -3.68
C PHE A 7 -1.32 5.77 -4.26
N ALA A 8 -0.06 6.23 -4.34
CA ALA A 8 1.06 5.46 -4.85
C ALA A 8 2.29 5.60 -3.96
N VAL A 9 3.22 4.64 -4.05
CA VAL A 9 4.48 4.65 -3.30
C VAL A 9 5.30 5.89 -3.70
N PRO A 10 5.74 6.73 -2.74
CA PRO A 10 6.55 7.91 -3.05
C PRO A 10 7.95 7.49 -3.53
N THR A 11 8.17 7.70 -4.83
CA THR A 11 9.45 7.47 -5.52
C THR A 11 10.23 8.76 -5.74
N ASP A 12 9.55 9.91 -5.70
CA ASP A 12 10.14 11.21 -5.98
C ASP A 12 11.16 11.63 -4.91
N SER A 13 12.21 12.29 -5.37
CA SER A 13 13.33 12.71 -4.52
C SER A 13 12.98 13.91 -3.63
N ASP A 14 12.02 14.73 -4.06
CA ASP A 14 11.46 15.86 -3.31
C ASP A 14 10.56 15.42 -2.12
N LYS A 15 10.12 14.16 -2.10
CA LYS A 15 9.38 13.54 -1.00
C LYS A 15 10.27 12.81 0.01
N THR A 16 11.56 12.65 -0.29
CA THR A 16 12.51 11.87 0.52
C THR A 16 13.49 12.80 1.21
N LEU A 17 13.65 12.65 2.53
CA LEU A 17 14.65 13.33 3.35
C LEU A 17 15.74 12.35 3.80
N LEU A 18 16.99 12.80 3.67
CA LEU A 18 18.17 12.19 4.26
C LEU A 18 18.53 12.97 5.52
N VAL A 19 18.52 12.27 6.65
CA VAL A 19 18.90 12.82 7.95
C VAL A 19 20.20 12.15 8.37
N TRP A 20 21.24 12.92 8.63
CA TRP A 20 22.54 12.41 9.08
C TRP A 20 23.04 13.18 10.31
N GLU A 21 24.19 12.76 10.82
CA GLU A 21 24.74 13.20 12.12
C GLU A 21 23.87 12.77 13.31
N LEU A 22 23.23 11.59 13.20
CA LEU A 22 22.53 10.98 14.32
C LEU A 22 23.53 10.34 15.27
N SER A 23 23.42 10.66 16.55
CA SER A 23 24.28 10.15 17.61
C SER A 23 24.22 8.61 17.74
N SER A 24 25.33 8.01 18.15
CA SER A 24 25.46 6.57 18.45
C SER A 24 24.95 6.15 19.83
N GLY A 25 24.47 7.10 20.65
CA GLY A 25 24.00 6.87 22.02
C GLY A 25 22.69 6.07 22.12
N PRO A 26 21.59 6.48 21.45
CA PRO A 26 20.33 5.75 21.46
C PRO A 26 20.35 4.49 20.57
N THR A 27 19.47 3.52 20.87
CA THR A 27 19.22 2.37 19.99
C THR A 27 18.58 2.81 18.68
N ALA A 28 18.75 2.01 17.61
CA ALA A 28 18.14 2.31 16.31
C ALA A 28 16.61 2.46 16.39
N GLU A 29 15.96 1.68 17.24
CA GLU A 29 14.51 1.76 17.52
C GLU A 29 14.12 3.08 18.21
N ALA A 30 14.89 3.51 19.23
CA ALA A 30 14.65 4.77 19.90
C ALA A 30 14.83 5.97 18.95
N LEU A 31 15.83 5.91 18.06
CA LEU A 31 16.01 6.89 16.98
C LEU A 31 14.84 6.87 16.01
N HIS A 32 14.36 5.68 15.62
CA HIS A 32 13.20 5.55 14.75
C HIS A 32 11.97 6.24 15.35
N HIS A 33 11.64 5.97 16.63
CA HIS A 33 10.51 6.61 17.31
C HIS A 33 10.69 8.13 17.45
N SER A 34 11.89 8.59 17.77
CA SER A 34 12.19 10.02 17.92
C SER A 34 12.06 10.76 16.59
N LEU A 35 12.57 10.17 15.50
CA LEU A 35 12.44 10.70 14.14
C LEU A 35 10.98 10.68 13.69
N PHE A 36 10.26 9.58 13.89
CA PHE A 36 8.85 9.50 13.55
C PHE A 36 8.04 10.59 14.25
N THR A 37 8.24 10.78 15.56
CA THR A 37 7.54 11.79 16.36
C THR A 37 7.88 13.22 15.91
N ALA A 38 9.14 13.51 15.63
CA ALA A 38 9.56 14.84 15.19
C ALA A 38 9.05 15.18 13.79
N PHE A 39 9.10 14.23 12.86
CA PHE A 39 8.79 14.48 11.44
C PHE A 39 7.31 14.36 11.10
N SER A 40 6.53 13.56 11.83
CA SER A 40 5.07 13.42 11.65
C SER A 40 4.29 14.72 11.90
N GLN A 41 4.87 15.66 12.66
CA GLN A 41 4.29 16.98 12.89
C GLN A 41 4.17 17.83 11.60
N PHE A 42 4.98 17.54 10.58
CA PHE A 42 4.97 18.29 9.32
C PHE A 42 4.05 17.67 8.26
N GLY A 43 3.70 16.39 8.40
CA GLY A 43 2.87 15.65 7.46
C GLY A 43 2.94 14.14 7.68
N LEU A 44 2.06 13.42 6.99
CA LEU A 44 2.04 11.96 7.05
C LEU A 44 3.31 11.36 6.42
N LEU A 45 3.95 10.46 7.15
CA LEU A 45 5.14 9.73 6.73
C LEU A 45 4.73 8.42 6.05
N TYR A 46 5.35 8.12 4.91
CA TYR A 46 5.25 6.80 4.28
C TYR A 46 6.16 5.79 4.97
N SER A 47 7.41 6.17 5.27
CA SER A 47 8.33 5.32 6.01
C SER A 47 9.46 6.11 6.67
N VAL A 48 9.97 5.56 7.77
CA VAL A 48 11.17 6.01 8.47
C VAL A 48 12.10 4.82 8.54
N ARG A 49 13.31 4.93 8.00
CA ARG A 49 14.31 3.86 8.04
C ARG A 49 15.61 4.39 8.60
N VAL A 50 16.11 3.75 9.66
CA VAL A 50 17.36 4.12 10.35
C VAL A 50 18.42 3.09 10.00
N PHE A 51 19.61 3.55 9.63
CA PHE A 51 20.72 2.72 9.23
C PHE A 51 21.98 3.14 9.98
N PRO A 52 22.84 2.19 10.37
CA PRO A 52 24.14 2.52 10.94
C PRO A 52 25.04 3.15 9.87
N ASN A 53 25.93 4.05 10.30
CA ASN A 53 26.98 4.57 9.44
C ASN A 53 27.90 3.44 8.96
N ALA A 54 28.49 3.61 7.77
CA ALA A 54 29.49 2.67 7.28
C ALA A 54 30.68 2.57 8.26
N ALA A 55 31.31 1.39 8.35
CA ALA A 55 32.40 1.13 9.30
C ALA A 55 33.62 2.06 9.16
N VAL A 56 33.76 2.74 8.01
CA VAL A 56 34.84 3.70 7.71
C VAL A 56 34.53 5.12 8.24
N ALA A 57 33.26 5.40 8.58
CA ALA A 57 32.81 6.69 9.09
C ALA A 57 32.75 6.70 10.63
N GLN A 58 32.51 7.88 11.22
CA GLN A 58 32.33 7.99 12.66
C GLN A 58 31.10 7.18 13.14
N PRO A 59 31.16 6.59 14.35
CA PRO A 59 30.03 5.86 14.93
C PRO A 59 28.79 6.74 14.98
N GLY A 60 27.67 6.24 14.45
CA GLY A 60 26.42 6.96 14.39
C GLY A 60 25.45 6.33 13.42
N PHE A 61 24.36 7.03 13.16
CA PHE A 61 23.31 6.59 12.26
C PHE A 61 23.00 7.65 11.21
N TYR A 62 22.37 7.21 10.13
CA TYR A 62 21.65 8.06 9.22
C TYR A 62 20.25 7.48 9.00
N ALA A 63 19.31 8.32 8.62
CA ALA A 63 17.94 7.91 8.37
C ALA A 63 17.45 8.41 7.02
N VAL A 64 16.57 7.61 6.43
CA VAL A 64 15.83 7.94 5.21
C VAL A 64 14.36 8.03 5.59
N ILE A 65 13.79 9.23 5.49
CA ILE A 65 12.40 9.51 5.80
C ILE A 65 11.67 9.83 4.50
N LYS A 66 10.55 9.17 4.25
CA LYS A 66 9.71 9.43 3.09
C LYS A 66 8.37 10.00 3.52
N PHE A 67 7.95 11.08 2.88
CA PHE A 67 6.62 11.67 3.03
C PHE A 67 5.73 11.27 1.85
N TYR A 68 4.41 11.32 2.05
CA TYR A 68 3.46 11.31 0.94
C TYR A 68 3.43 12.64 0.17
N SER A 69 3.67 13.75 0.88
CA SER A 69 3.66 15.12 0.35
C SER A 69 5.09 15.71 0.29
N ALA A 70 5.47 16.20 -0.88
CA ALA A 70 6.66 17.00 -1.12
C ALA A 70 6.59 18.33 -0.35
N LEU A 71 5.41 18.98 -0.27
CA LEU A 71 5.27 20.19 0.55
C LEU A 71 5.57 19.92 2.03
N ALA A 72 5.11 18.79 2.57
CA ALA A 72 5.44 18.36 3.93
C ALA A 72 6.95 18.10 4.09
N ALA A 73 7.57 17.37 3.15
CA ALA A 73 9.01 17.12 3.15
C ALA A 73 9.84 18.42 3.13
N HIS A 74 9.47 19.37 2.25
CA HIS A 74 10.12 20.68 2.19
C HIS A 74 9.96 21.49 3.47
N ARG A 75 8.77 21.49 4.09
CA ARG A 75 8.54 22.15 5.38
C ARG A 75 9.39 21.52 6.49
N ALA A 76 9.40 20.19 6.56
CA ALA A 76 10.22 19.45 7.53
C ALA A 76 11.70 19.74 7.33
N GLN A 77 12.20 19.76 6.10
CA GLN A 77 13.60 20.06 5.80
C GLN A 77 14.00 21.46 6.27
N LYS A 78 13.23 22.50 5.90
CA LYS A 78 13.48 23.88 6.34
C LYS A 78 13.40 24.04 7.86
N ALA A 79 12.50 23.28 8.50
CA ALA A 79 12.28 23.38 9.94
C ALA A 79 13.31 22.59 10.76
N CYS A 80 13.88 21.51 10.23
CA CYS A 80 14.72 20.58 11.00
C CYS A 80 16.22 20.69 10.65
N ASP A 81 16.60 21.25 9.50
CA ASP A 81 18.01 21.35 9.12
C ASP A 81 18.80 22.20 10.13
N ARG A 82 19.90 21.62 10.61
CA ARG A 82 20.84 22.19 11.60
C ARG A 82 20.20 22.50 12.95
N LYS A 83 19.09 21.84 13.30
CA LYS A 83 18.44 22.00 14.60
C LYS A 83 18.74 20.85 15.56
N LEU A 84 18.61 21.16 16.85
CA LEU A 84 18.64 20.18 17.94
C LEU A 84 17.23 19.61 18.09
N LEU A 85 16.93 18.50 17.43
CA LEU A 85 15.59 17.89 17.49
C LEU A 85 15.38 17.14 18.82
N PHE A 86 16.21 16.12 19.06
CA PHE A 86 16.14 15.25 20.24
C PHE A 86 17.53 14.87 20.78
N GLN A 87 18.58 15.38 20.15
CA GLN A 87 19.98 15.17 20.52
C GLN A 87 20.69 16.50 20.72
N THR A 88 21.80 16.47 21.45
CA THR A 88 22.61 17.65 21.82
C THR A 88 23.46 18.18 20.67
N SER A 89 23.68 17.38 19.61
CA SER A 89 24.33 17.78 18.36
C SER A 89 23.30 18.11 17.27
N PRO A 90 23.50 19.15 16.45
CA PRO A 90 22.57 19.48 15.38
C PRO A 90 22.48 18.36 14.36
N VAL A 91 21.27 18.03 13.91
CA VAL A 91 21.07 17.11 12.78
C VAL A 91 21.11 17.89 11.48
N LYS A 92 21.53 17.24 10.41
CA LYS A 92 21.47 17.81 9.06
C LYS A 92 20.42 17.08 8.24
N VAL A 93 19.57 17.85 7.57
CA VAL A 93 18.42 17.33 6.83
C VAL A 93 18.48 17.84 5.40
N HIS A 94 18.61 16.90 4.46
CA HIS A 94 18.71 17.21 3.04
C HIS A 94 17.64 16.48 2.26
N LEU A 95 17.10 17.11 1.22
CA LEU A 95 16.22 16.43 0.27
C LEU A 95 17.03 15.46 -0.58
N GLY A 96 16.37 14.39 -1.03
CA GLY A 96 16.95 13.43 -1.95
C GLY A 96 17.43 14.14 -3.22
N THR A 97 18.67 13.88 -3.60
CA THR A 97 19.26 14.40 -4.85
C THR A 97 19.16 13.40 -6.01
N ARG A 98 18.75 12.16 -5.72
CA ARG A 98 18.61 11.10 -6.73
C ARG A 98 17.29 11.24 -7.48
N HIS A 99 17.32 11.98 -8.59
CA HIS A 99 16.34 11.77 -9.65
C HIS A 99 16.63 10.41 -10.29
N LYS A 100 15.88 9.36 -9.93
CA LYS A 100 15.89 8.15 -10.76
C LYS A 100 15.29 8.56 -12.10
N ALA A 101 16.12 8.57 -13.15
CA ALA A 101 15.73 8.85 -14.54
C ALA A 101 14.85 7.73 -15.16
N VAL A 102 14.44 6.75 -14.37
CA VAL A 102 13.56 5.66 -14.78
C VAL A 102 12.19 5.97 -14.21
N GLN A 103 11.26 6.36 -15.09
CA GLN A 103 9.82 6.38 -14.80
C GLN A 103 9.36 4.95 -14.56
N HIS A 104 9.70 4.38 -13.39
CA HIS A 104 8.98 3.21 -12.92
C HIS A 104 7.53 3.63 -12.76
N GLN A 105 6.60 2.89 -13.37
CA GLN A 105 5.18 3.06 -13.13
C GLN A 105 4.95 3.13 -11.62
N ALA A 106 4.22 4.15 -11.18
CA ALA A 106 4.04 4.41 -9.76
C ALA A 106 3.37 3.20 -9.10
N LEU A 107 4.12 2.49 -8.25
CA LEU A 107 3.62 1.28 -7.59
C LEU A 107 2.41 1.65 -6.70
N PRO A 108 1.33 0.88 -6.73
CA PRO A 108 0.16 1.14 -5.90
C PRO A 108 0.50 0.96 -4.43
N LEU A 109 -0.10 1.78 -3.58
CA LEU A 109 -0.03 1.58 -2.13
C LEU A 109 -0.79 0.33 -1.73
N ASN A 110 -0.36 -0.34 -0.66
CA ASN A 110 -1.15 -1.43 -0.09
C ASN A 110 -2.45 -0.87 0.55
N GLY A 111 -3.43 -1.75 0.78
CA GLY A 111 -4.74 -1.31 1.26
C GLY A 111 -4.72 -0.65 2.65
N SER A 112 -3.79 -1.03 3.54
CA SER A 112 -3.64 -0.39 4.86
C SER A 112 -3.04 1.01 4.75
N GLN A 113 -2.01 1.21 3.93
CA GLN A 113 -1.42 2.51 3.62
C GLN A 113 -2.41 3.44 2.91
N CYS A 114 -3.24 2.91 1.99
CA CYS A 114 -4.33 3.69 1.41
C CYS A 114 -5.31 4.17 2.48
N GLN A 115 -5.68 3.29 3.43
CA GLN A 115 -6.58 3.64 4.52
C GLN A 115 -5.98 4.68 5.47
N GLU A 116 -4.69 4.58 5.80
CA GLU A 116 -3.99 5.59 6.62
C GLU A 116 -3.95 6.95 5.92
N LEU A 117 -3.58 6.97 4.63
CA LEU A 117 -3.54 8.17 3.82
C LEU A 117 -4.93 8.82 3.69
N ALA A 118 -5.97 8.01 3.45
CA ALA A 118 -7.35 8.47 3.38
C ALA A 118 -7.82 9.04 4.73
N ASN A 119 -7.49 8.39 5.85
CA ASN A 119 -7.82 8.88 7.18
C ASN A 119 -7.12 10.21 7.49
N TYR A 120 -5.89 10.40 7.02
CA TYR A 120 -5.14 11.64 7.23
C TYR A 120 -5.76 12.83 6.47
N TYR A 121 -6.12 12.64 5.20
CA TYR A 121 -6.64 13.74 4.36
C TYR A 121 -8.16 13.93 4.44
N PHE A 122 -8.93 12.85 4.45
CA PHE A 122 -10.39 12.93 4.46
C PHE A 122 -10.98 12.83 5.87
N GLY A 123 -10.20 12.37 6.84
CA GLY A 123 -10.69 12.02 8.17
C GLY A 123 -11.38 10.65 8.17
N PHE A 124 -11.46 10.04 9.35
CA PHE A 124 -12.05 8.70 9.53
C PHE A 124 -13.49 8.59 9.02
N ASN A 125 -14.26 9.67 9.11
CA ASN A 125 -15.66 9.73 8.64
C ASN A 125 -15.81 10.33 7.23
N GLY A 126 -14.72 10.73 6.57
CA GLY A 126 -14.75 11.39 5.26
C GLY A 126 -14.84 10.43 4.09
N TRP A 127 -14.67 9.13 4.34
CA TRP A 127 -14.74 8.08 3.33
C TRP A 127 -15.29 6.78 3.92
N SER A 128 -15.77 5.89 3.06
CA SER A 128 -16.18 4.55 3.45
C SER A 128 -15.84 3.56 2.34
N LYS A 129 -15.84 2.26 2.68
CA LYS A 129 -15.66 1.16 1.74
C LYS A 129 -16.80 0.16 1.86
N ARG A 130 -17.26 -0.36 0.73
CA ARG A 130 -18.32 -1.38 0.66
C ARG A 130 -17.90 -2.50 -0.27
N ILE A 131 -17.87 -3.73 0.24
CA ILE A 131 -17.67 -4.92 -0.59
C ILE A 131 -18.94 -5.12 -1.44
N ILE A 132 -18.79 -5.10 -2.76
CA ILE A 132 -19.87 -5.37 -3.71
C ILE A 132 -20.01 -6.88 -3.88
N LYS A 133 -18.88 -7.57 -4.09
CA LYS A 133 -18.84 -9.02 -4.32
C LYS A 133 -17.57 -9.60 -3.73
N LEU A 134 -17.69 -10.78 -3.12
CA LEU A 134 -16.56 -11.57 -2.63
C LEU A 134 -16.85 -13.04 -2.92
N GLN A 135 -15.98 -13.70 -3.67
CA GLN A 135 -16.22 -15.05 -4.17
C GLN A 135 -14.93 -15.86 -4.21
N GLU A 136 -15.03 -17.12 -3.79
CA GLU A 136 -14.01 -18.15 -4.03
C GLU A 136 -14.27 -18.75 -5.42
N LEU A 137 -13.26 -18.74 -6.30
CA LEU A 137 -13.36 -19.22 -7.68
C LEU A 137 -12.89 -20.67 -7.85
N SER A 138 -12.41 -21.31 -6.78
CA SER A 138 -11.95 -22.70 -6.75
C SER A 138 -13.01 -23.70 -7.26
N ASP A 139 -14.31 -23.36 -7.17
CA ASP A 139 -15.43 -24.23 -7.53
C ASP A 139 -15.79 -24.23 -9.04
N LEU A 140 -15.21 -23.31 -9.83
CA LEU A 140 -15.52 -23.16 -11.26
C LEU A 140 -14.68 -24.10 -12.15
N GLU A 141 -13.41 -24.32 -11.79
CA GLU A 141 -12.49 -25.17 -12.56
C GLU A 141 -12.86 -26.66 -12.50
N GLU A 142 -13.61 -27.10 -11.49
CA GLU A 142 -14.05 -28.49 -11.36
C GLU A 142 -15.18 -28.86 -12.35
N ARG A 143 -15.88 -27.88 -12.94
CA ARG A 143 -17.01 -28.18 -13.86
C ARG A 143 -16.61 -28.24 -15.33
N GLU A 144 -15.46 -27.69 -15.72
CA GLU A 144 -15.06 -27.61 -17.13
C GLU A 144 -14.14 -28.76 -17.55
N ASN A 145 -13.42 -29.38 -16.61
CA ASN A 145 -12.57 -30.54 -16.86
C ASN A 145 -13.36 -31.85 -16.84
N GLY A 146 -14.35 -31.94 -17.72
CA GLY A 146 -14.84 -33.24 -18.20
C GLY A 146 -13.85 -33.77 -19.24
N ASP A 147 -13.11 -34.83 -18.88
CA ASP A 147 -12.44 -35.75 -19.80
C ASP A 147 -10.97 -35.43 -20.21
N THR A 148 -10.03 -35.36 -19.25
CA THR A 148 -8.61 -35.65 -19.55
C THR A 148 -7.88 -36.30 -18.36
N MET A 149 -7.35 -37.51 -18.60
CA MET A 149 -6.61 -38.37 -17.67
C MET A 149 -5.17 -37.86 -17.43
N VAL A 150 -4.97 -36.79 -16.63
CA VAL A 150 -3.66 -36.50 -16.00
C VAL A 150 -3.89 -35.87 -14.62
N PRO A 151 -3.35 -36.41 -13.52
CA PRO A 151 -3.49 -35.80 -12.21
C PRO A 151 -2.49 -34.64 -12.09
N LEU A 152 -2.94 -33.39 -12.24
CA LEU A 152 -2.18 -32.21 -11.81
C LEU A 152 -2.71 -31.76 -10.44
N PRO A 153 -2.01 -32.02 -9.32
CA PRO A 153 -2.50 -31.68 -7.99
C PRO A 153 -2.07 -30.26 -7.57
N LYS A 154 -2.15 -29.28 -8.48
CA LYS A 154 -2.01 -27.86 -8.13
C LYS A 154 -3.39 -27.23 -8.12
N GLN A 155 -4.15 -27.52 -7.06
CA GLN A 155 -5.35 -26.75 -6.78
C GLN A 155 -4.91 -25.43 -6.13
N SER A 156 -5.13 -24.32 -6.82
CA SER A 156 -4.93 -22.99 -6.26
C SER A 156 -6.25 -22.47 -5.69
N LEU A 157 -6.16 -21.77 -4.56
CA LEU A 157 -7.29 -21.03 -4.00
C LEU A 157 -7.34 -19.68 -4.71
N LYS A 158 -8.39 -19.44 -5.48
CA LYS A 158 -8.62 -18.18 -6.16
C LYS A 158 -9.71 -17.38 -5.45
N PHE A 159 -9.40 -16.17 -5.05
CA PHE A 159 -10.35 -15.25 -4.42
C PHE A 159 -10.53 -14.00 -5.25
N PHE A 160 -11.79 -13.71 -5.55
CA PHE A 160 -12.24 -12.52 -6.23
C PHE A 160 -12.95 -11.58 -5.26
N CYS A 161 -12.58 -10.29 -5.27
CA CYS A 161 -13.27 -9.24 -4.56
C CYS A 161 -13.51 -8.03 -5.46
N ALA A 162 -14.74 -7.53 -5.50
CA ALA A 162 -15.08 -6.22 -6.01
C ALA A 162 -15.51 -5.32 -4.84
N LEU A 163 -14.94 -4.13 -4.76
CA LEU A 163 -15.15 -3.18 -3.68
C LEU A 163 -15.36 -1.77 -4.23
N GLU A 164 -16.21 -0.98 -3.55
CA GLU A 164 -16.39 0.45 -3.81
C GLU A 164 -15.87 1.27 -2.63
N VAL A 165 -15.13 2.33 -2.94
CA VAL A 165 -14.78 3.42 -2.04
C VAL A 165 -15.69 4.62 -2.34
N VAL A 166 -16.28 5.21 -1.30
CA VAL A 166 -17.18 6.35 -1.42
C VAL A 166 -16.65 7.51 -0.58
N LEU A 167 -16.59 8.69 -1.18
CA LEU A 167 -16.23 9.96 -0.55
C LEU A 167 -17.40 10.94 -0.64
N PRO A 168 -18.33 10.93 0.34
CA PRO A 168 -19.58 11.68 0.24
C PRO A 168 -19.40 13.19 0.04
N SER A 169 -18.44 13.79 0.76
CA SER A 169 -18.18 15.23 0.70
C SER A 169 -17.65 15.73 -0.65
N TYR A 170 -17.20 14.80 -1.51
CA TYR A 170 -16.60 15.09 -2.80
C TYR A 170 -17.43 14.54 -3.97
N ASP A 171 -18.61 13.99 -3.67
CA ASP A 171 -19.48 13.27 -4.64
C ASP A 171 -18.71 12.29 -5.52
N CYS A 172 -17.76 11.57 -4.90
CA CYS A 172 -16.82 10.71 -5.61
C CYS A 172 -16.98 9.26 -5.16
N LYS A 173 -17.00 8.36 -6.15
CA LYS A 173 -17.02 6.91 -5.94
C LYS A 173 -15.96 6.28 -6.83
N SER A 174 -15.27 5.29 -6.29
CA SER A 174 -14.27 4.54 -7.03
C SER A 174 -14.43 3.06 -6.74
N THR A 175 -14.51 2.25 -7.80
CA THR A 175 -14.54 0.80 -7.70
C THR A 175 -13.15 0.23 -7.88
N GLY A 176 -12.86 -0.89 -7.24
CA GLY A 176 -11.63 -1.64 -7.42
C GLY A 176 -11.89 -3.13 -7.35
N ILE A 177 -11.13 -3.87 -8.14
CA ILE A 177 -11.18 -5.33 -8.21
C ILE A 177 -9.88 -5.89 -7.64
N GLY A 178 -9.97 -6.93 -6.84
CA GLY A 178 -8.83 -7.68 -6.32
C GLY A 178 -9.01 -9.15 -6.60
N LEU A 179 -8.07 -9.71 -7.36
CA LEU A 179 -7.98 -11.15 -7.63
C LEU A 179 -6.68 -11.65 -7.00
N VAL A 180 -6.76 -12.71 -6.21
CA VAL A 180 -5.60 -13.34 -5.56
C VAL A 180 -5.67 -14.84 -5.78
N GLU A 181 -4.56 -15.40 -6.21
CA GLU A 181 -4.36 -16.84 -6.37
C GLU A 181 -3.29 -17.30 -5.38
N GLU A 182 -3.64 -18.21 -4.48
CA GLU A 182 -2.73 -18.80 -3.51
C GLU A 182 -2.54 -20.29 -3.82
N PRO A 183 -1.31 -20.77 -4.02
CA PRO A 183 -1.07 -22.18 -4.26
C PRO A 183 -1.33 -23.01 -2.99
N VAL A 184 -2.12 -24.09 -3.12
CA VAL A 184 -2.37 -25.03 -2.02
C VAL A 184 -1.84 -26.42 -2.37
N ASN A 185 -0.87 -26.89 -1.58
CA ASN A 185 -0.39 -28.27 -1.65
C ASN A 185 -1.19 -29.12 -0.66
N LYS A 186 -2.34 -29.64 -1.11
CA LYS A 186 -3.23 -30.51 -0.30
C LYS A 186 -2.54 -31.76 0.27
N MET A 187 -1.41 -32.17 -0.28
CA MET A 187 -0.70 -33.39 0.10
C MET A 187 0.22 -33.22 1.32
N GLU A 188 0.62 -31.98 1.64
CA GLU A 188 1.53 -31.67 2.77
C GLU A 188 0.84 -30.86 3.88
N GLU A 189 -0.29 -30.21 3.59
CA GLU A 189 -0.92 -29.23 4.47
C GLU A 189 -2.15 -29.79 5.19
N GLY A 190 -2.12 -29.76 6.53
CA GLY A 190 -3.26 -30.17 7.35
C GLY A 190 -4.48 -29.24 7.21
N PRO A 191 -5.68 -29.67 7.66
CA PRO A 191 -6.93 -28.92 7.49
C PRO A 191 -6.89 -27.47 8.00
N LEU A 192 -6.18 -27.22 9.11
CA LEU A 192 -6.01 -25.88 9.68
C LEU A 192 -5.17 -24.96 8.79
N SER A 193 -4.13 -25.48 8.13
CA SER A 193 -3.28 -24.70 7.21
C SER A 193 -4.09 -24.22 6.00
N CYS A 194 -4.92 -25.10 5.44
CA CYS A 194 -5.82 -24.77 4.33
C CYS A 194 -6.81 -23.65 4.71
N LEU A 195 -7.39 -23.69 5.92
CA LEU A 195 -8.29 -22.64 6.41
C LEU A 195 -7.57 -21.29 6.57
N MET A 196 -6.35 -21.29 7.11
CA MET A 196 -5.55 -20.08 7.27
C MET A 196 -5.19 -19.47 5.91
N LYS A 197 -4.75 -20.29 4.95
CA LYS A 197 -4.48 -19.84 3.58
C LYS A 197 -5.71 -19.25 2.91
N ARG A 198 -6.88 -19.88 3.07
CA ARG A 198 -8.16 -19.34 2.55
C ARG A 198 -8.46 -17.95 3.12
N LYS A 199 -8.37 -17.78 4.44
CA LYS A 199 -8.60 -16.49 5.11
C LYS A 199 -7.60 -15.43 4.66
N THR A 200 -6.33 -15.81 4.50
CA THR A 200 -5.27 -14.92 4.01
C THR A 200 -5.55 -14.49 2.57
N ALA A 201 -5.84 -15.43 1.66
CA ALA A 201 -6.17 -15.15 0.26
C ALA A 201 -7.38 -14.21 0.15
N GLN A 202 -8.44 -14.49 0.92
CA GLN A 202 -9.63 -13.63 1.00
C GLN A 202 -9.29 -12.21 1.47
N LYS A 203 -8.49 -12.08 2.54
CA LYS A 203 -8.04 -10.78 3.07
C LYS A 203 -7.20 -10.03 2.02
N LEU A 204 -6.29 -10.72 1.34
CA LEU A 204 -5.45 -10.14 0.30
C LEU A 204 -6.28 -9.65 -0.89
N ALA A 205 -7.29 -10.41 -1.33
CA ALA A 205 -8.19 -9.98 -2.40
C ALA A 205 -8.94 -8.69 -2.03
N ILE A 206 -9.43 -8.58 -0.79
CA ILE A 206 -10.06 -7.34 -0.30
C ILE A 206 -9.08 -6.18 -0.25
N GLN A 207 -7.85 -6.39 0.24
CA GLN A 207 -6.82 -5.34 0.31
C GLN A 207 -6.39 -4.88 -1.08
N LYS A 208 -6.30 -5.80 -2.05
CA LYS A 208 -5.99 -5.50 -3.44
C LYS A 208 -7.11 -4.71 -4.11
N ALA A 209 -8.37 -5.11 -3.90
CA ALA A 209 -9.54 -4.38 -4.38
C ALA A 209 -9.58 -2.95 -3.82
N LEU A 210 -9.27 -2.78 -2.53
CA LEU A 210 -9.19 -1.48 -1.87
C LEU A 210 -8.09 -0.60 -2.46
N SER A 211 -6.88 -1.15 -2.62
CA SER A 211 -5.74 -0.48 -3.25
C SER A 211 -6.09 0.00 -4.67
N ASN A 212 -6.66 -0.90 -5.49
CA ASN A 212 -7.03 -0.59 -6.87
C ASN A 212 -8.14 0.49 -6.95
N ALA A 213 -9.09 0.51 -6.00
CA ALA A 213 -10.08 1.58 -5.92
C ALA A 213 -9.43 2.94 -5.60
N PHE A 214 -8.51 2.98 -4.65
CA PHE A 214 -7.83 4.22 -4.26
C PHE A 214 -6.82 4.72 -5.30
N GLN A 215 -6.17 3.84 -6.07
CA GLN A 215 -5.25 4.21 -7.13
C GLN A 215 -5.90 5.11 -8.21
N LYS A 216 -7.22 5.00 -8.38
CA LYS A 216 -8.00 5.83 -9.29
C LYS A 216 -8.30 7.23 -8.73
N LEU A 217 -7.89 7.51 -7.51
CA LEU A 217 -8.12 8.79 -6.84
C LEU A 217 -6.80 9.55 -6.70
N LEU A 218 -6.89 10.87 -6.82
CA LEU A 218 -5.79 11.79 -6.62
C LEU A 218 -6.21 12.89 -5.67
N ILE A 219 -5.42 13.09 -4.61
CA ILE A 219 -5.68 14.13 -3.62
C ILE A 219 -5.01 15.42 -4.12
N VAL A 220 -5.78 16.49 -4.24
CA VAL A 220 -5.29 17.82 -4.59
C VAL A 220 -5.25 18.66 -3.32
N VAL A 221 -4.05 19.00 -2.86
CA VAL A 221 -3.83 19.80 -1.64
C VAL A 221 -3.47 21.22 -2.04
N LEU A 222 -4.31 22.19 -1.67
CA LEU A 222 -4.05 23.62 -1.88
C LEU A 222 -3.17 24.17 -0.75
N GLU A 223 -2.41 25.23 -1.04
CA GLU A 223 -1.64 25.97 -0.01
C GLU A 223 -2.47 26.43 1.19
N SER A 224 -3.78 26.68 0.99
CA SER A 224 -4.69 27.04 2.08
C SER A 224 -5.04 25.88 3.02
N GLY A 225 -4.52 24.68 2.77
CA GLY A 225 -4.89 23.45 3.47
C GLY A 225 -6.23 22.85 3.03
N LYS A 226 -6.89 23.44 2.02
CA LYS A 226 -8.11 22.88 1.43
C LYS A 226 -7.74 21.70 0.55
N ILE A 227 -8.60 20.69 0.55
CA ILE A 227 -8.41 19.45 -0.19
C ILE A 227 -9.52 19.34 -1.24
N ALA A 228 -9.16 18.84 -2.41
CA ALA A 228 -10.08 18.37 -3.44
C ALA A 228 -9.65 16.96 -3.89
N VAL A 229 -10.56 16.25 -4.55
CA VAL A 229 -10.32 14.88 -5.05
C VAL A 229 -10.56 14.87 -6.54
N GLU A 230 -9.59 14.36 -7.29
CA GLU A 230 -9.71 14.11 -8.72
C GLU A 230 -9.83 12.60 -8.93
N TYR A 231 -10.81 12.19 -9.73
CA TYR A 231 -10.96 10.80 -10.17
C TYR A 231 -10.25 10.61 -11.51
N ARG A 232 -9.23 9.75 -11.51
CA ARG A 232 -8.51 9.31 -12.71
C ARG A 232 -8.74 7.81 -12.88
N PRO A 233 -9.55 7.37 -13.84
CA PRO A 233 -9.63 5.95 -14.15
C PRO A 233 -8.24 5.45 -14.51
N SER A 234 -7.67 4.57 -13.68
CA SER A 234 -6.46 3.83 -14.04
C SER A 234 -6.82 2.88 -15.16
N GLU A 235 -5.93 2.72 -16.14
CA GLU A 235 -6.01 1.61 -17.08
C GLU A 235 -5.81 0.33 -16.24
N GLU A 236 -6.89 -0.32 -15.84
CA GLU A 236 -6.81 -1.59 -15.13
C GLU A 236 -6.26 -2.60 -16.15
N ILE A 237 -5.02 -3.06 -15.94
CA ILE A 237 -4.48 -4.21 -16.68
C ILE A 237 -5.25 -5.43 -16.15
N VAL A 238 -6.43 -5.65 -16.71
CA VAL A 238 -7.08 -6.96 -16.65
C VAL A 238 -6.38 -7.76 -17.75
N ASP A 239 -5.60 -8.77 -17.34
CA ASP A 239 -5.03 -9.74 -18.26
C ASP A 239 -6.17 -10.32 -19.12
N VAL A 240 -6.02 -10.26 -20.44
CA VAL A 240 -7.04 -10.54 -21.48
C VAL A 240 -7.68 -11.92 -21.28
N ARG A 241 -7.00 -12.82 -20.59
CA ARG A 241 -7.50 -14.14 -20.23
C ARG A 241 -8.72 -14.12 -19.27
N TRP A 242 -8.96 -13.03 -18.54
CA TRP A 242 -9.94 -12.99 -17.44
C TRP A 242 -11.09 -12.01 -17.62
N GLU A 243 -11.15 -11.27 -18.73
CA GLU A 243 -12.33 -10.48 -19.10
C GLU A 243 -13.58 -11.39 -19.25
N GLU A 244 -13.40 -12.59 -19.81
CA GLU A 244 -14.49 -13.56 -20.03
C GLU A 244 -15.10 -14.09 -18.72
N GLU A 245 -14.28 -14.35 -17.69
CA GLU A 245 -14.77 -14.73 -16.36
C GLU A 245 -15.44 -13.56 -15.63
N LEU A 246 -14.91 -12.33 -15.79
CA LEU A 246 -15.49 -11.12 -15.21
C LEU A 246 -16.85 -10.77 -15.84
N HIS A 247 -17.02 -10.98 -17.14
CA HIS A 247 -18.29 -10.73 -17.84
C HIS A 247 -19.44 -11.62 -17.35
N GLY A 248 -19.14 -12.85 -16.88
CA GLY A 248 -20.12 -13.72 -16.23
C GLY A 248 -20.41 -13.36 -14.76
N LEU A 249 -19.45 -12.70 -14.09
CA LEU A 249 -19.50 -12.45 -12.64
C LEU A 249 -20.00 -11.05 -12.27
N ILE A 250 -19.83 -10.05 -13.13
CA ILE A 250 -20.37 -8.70 -12.90
C ILE A 250 -20.81 -8.05 -14.22
N GLN A 251 -22.12 -7.76 -14.31
CA GLN A 251 -22.66 -6.89 -15.35
C GLN A 251 -22.37 -5.43 -14.98
N ILE A 252 -21.14 -4.96 -15.22
CA ILE A 252 -20.76 -3.54 -15.07
C ILE A 252 -20.83 -2.88 -16.43
N SER A 253 -21.72 -1.91 -16.58
CA SER A 253 -21.80 -1.04 -17.74
C SER A 253 -20.62 -0.06 -17.76
N CYS A 254 -19.51 -0.44 -18.39
CA CYS A 254 -18.45 0.48 -18.83
C CYS A 254 -18.01 0.13 -20.27
N SER A 255 -17.98 1.13 -21.15
CA SER A 255 -17.72 1.03 -22.60
C SER A 255 -16.24 0.80 -22.97
N PRO A 256 -15.92 0.19 -24.13
CA PRO A 256 -14.63 -0.51 -24.35
C PRO A 256 -13.50 0.35 -24.95
N TRP A 257 -12.27 -0.09 -24.65
CA TRP A 257 -10.97 0.57 -24.83
C TRP A 257 -10.11 -0.05 -25.95
N LYS A 258 -8.97 0.59 -26.28
CA LYS A 258 -7.89 0.07 -27.15
C LYS A 258 -6.59 -0.11 -26.33
N GLN A 259 -5.88 -1.21 -26.61
CA GLN A 259 -4.77 -1.83 -25.85
C GLN A 259 -3.38 -1.19 -26.02
N HIS A 260 -2.48 -1.36 -25.03
CA HIS A 260 -1.14 -1.99 -25.17
C HIS A 260 -0.34 -2.14 -23.84
N GLY A 261 0.06 -3.38 -23.50
CA GLY A 261 1.46 -3.76 -23.22
C GLY A 261 2.07 -3.82 -21.79
N GLN A 262 2.13 -5.05 -21.24
CA GLN A 262 3.28 -5.80 -20.67
C GLN A 262 3.67 -5.70 -19.16
N GLU A 263 3.78 -6.91 -18.56
CA GLU A 263 3.97 -7.30 -17.16
C GLU A 263 5.40 -7.14 -16.61
N GLU A 264 5.54 -7.08 -15.27
CA GLU A 264 6.59 -7.76 -14.48
C GLU A 264 6.25 -7.78 -12.97
N ASN A 265 6.54 -8.91 -12.30
CA ASN A 265 6.12 -9.28 -10.95
C ASN A 265 7.35 -9.29 -10.02
N GLU A 266 7.34 -8.52 -8.92
CA GLU A 266 8.37 -8.60 -7.87
C GLU A 266 7.75 -8.78 -6.47
N TYR A 267 8.32 -9.75 -5.76
CA TYR A 267 7.91 -10.31 -4.47
C TYR A 267 7.86 -9.27 -3.34
N LEU A 268 6.69 -9.13 -2.71
CA LEU A 268 6.49 -8.35 -1.48
C LEU A 268 6.69 -9.25 -0.25
N ALA A 269 7.83 -9.11 0.40
CA ALA A 269 8.03 -9.50 1.80
C ALA A 269 7.96 -8.23 2.66
N ASP A 270 6.81 -8.00 3.29
CA ASP A 270 6.67 -7.23 4.54
C ASP A 270 5.25 -7.43 5.07
N PHE A 271 5.00 -8.59 5.66
CA PHE A 271 3.83 -8.85 6.49
C PHE A 271 4.28 -8.87 7.95
N SER A 272 4.22 -7.73 8.64
CA SER A 272 4.13 -7.76 10.11
C SER A 272 2.65 -7.96 10.47
N LEU A 273 2.28 -9.20 10.73
CA LEU A 273 1.04 -9.56 11.39
C LEU A 273 1.06 -9.01 12.82
N GLU A 274 0.20 -8.05 13.12
CA GLU A 274 -0.25 -7.86 14.51
C GLU A 274 -1.27 -8.97 14.78
N GLU A 275 -0.84 -10.00 15.52
CA GLU A 275 -1.72 -11.03 16.06
C GLU A 275 -2.50 -10.43 17.24
N GLU A 276 -3.80 -10.21 17.07
CA GLU A 276 -4.71 -10.06 18.21
C GLU A 276 -4.85 -11.42 18.91
N GLU A 277 -4.13 -11.56 20.03
CA GLU A 277 -4.20 -12.71 20.92
C GLU A 277 -5.58 -12.76 21.60
N PHE A 278 -6.48 -13.59 21.07
CA PHE A 278 -7.73 -13.93 21.75
C PHE A 278 -7.42 -14.84 22.95
N ARG A 279 -7.38 -14.26 24.15
CA ARG A 279 -7.45 -15.02 25.41
C ARG A 279 -8.80 -15.72 25.51
N LEU A 280 -8.80 -17.05 25.57
CA LEU A 280 -9.97 -17.83 25.95
C LEU A 280 -10.33 -17.56 27.42
N PRO A 281 -11.62 -17.47 27.79
CA PRO A 281 -12.01 -17.41 29.20
C PRO A 281 -11.77 -18.76 29.86
N GLU A 282 -11.13 -18.73 31.03
CA GLU A 282 -10.99 -19.88 31.92
C GLU A 282 -12.39 -20.33 32.36
N LEU A 283 -12.69 -21.62 32.19
CA LEU A 283 -13.88 -22.26 32.75
C LEU A 283 -13.55 -22.60 34.21
N ASP A 284 -14.28 -21.97 35.13
CA ASP A 284 -14.41 -22.44 36.53
C ASP A 284 -15.13 -23.79 36.59
#